data_AF-A0A438II35-F1
#
_entry.id   AF-A0A438II35-F1
#
_cell.length_a   1.000
_cell.length_b   1.000
_cell.length_c   1.000
_cell.angle_alpha   90.00
_cell.angle_beta   90.00
_cell.angle_gamma   90.00
#
_symmetry.space_group_name_H-M   'P 1'
#
loop_
_entity.id
_entity.type
_entity.pdbx_description
1 polymer ?
#
loop_
_entity_poly.entity_id
_entity_poly.type
_entity_poly.pdbx_seq_one_letter_code
_entity_poly.pdbx_strand_id
1 'polypeptide(L)'
;MLFISQAKHTFPNSKYVVLVNRNLFAGKWKIGGRAFQSSTVLISPVQTFTNRFFTQAGAFVSKLLRLVAEKEKEGREGRKRRNFFNLSLCFVVQACLDSGFFYVINHGISQEFMDEVFAQSKRFFTLPLSEKMKHLRNEKHRGYTPVLDEVLDPENQVNGDYKEGYYIGVEVPEHDPKSEKPFYGPNVWPAAEDRLPEWRQTMEKFHQEALEVAKAVARIIALALDLERDFFDKPEMLGNPIATLRLLHYEGGNQIEGQISDPLKGIYGAGAHSDYGLITLLANR
;
A
#
# COMPACT_ATOMS: atom_id res chain seq x y z
N MET A 1 -2.62 0.43 -4.22
CA MET A 1 -3.22 -0.18 -3.03
C MET A 1 -2.59 0.43 -1.77
N LEU A 2 -3.22 0.25 -0.62
CA LEU A 2 -2.71 0.67 0.68
C LEU A 2 -2.60 -0.60 1.53
N PHE A 3 -1.46 -0.88 2.13
CA PHE A 3 -1.24 -2.08 2.93
C PHE A 3 -0.75 -1.73 4.33
N ILE A 4 -1.32 -2.43 5.30
CA ILE A 4 -0.80 -2.54 6.66
C ILE A 4 -0.37 -4.00 6.82
N SER A 5 0.91 -4.23 7.03
CA SER A 5 1.48 -5.57 7.20
C SER A 5 2.05 -5.72 8.62
N GLN A 6 1.58 -6.74 9.34
CA GLN A 6 2.09 -7.13 10.64
C GLN A 6 2.94 -8.40 10.48
N ALA A 7 4.27 -8.26 10.53
CA ALA A 7 5.21 -9.39 10.39
C ALA A 7 6.26 -9.35 11.49
N LYS A 8 6.48 -10.50 12.17
CA LYS A 8 7.38 -10.60 13.34
C LYS A 8 8.87 -10.33 13.05
N HIS A 9 9.28 -10.18 11.78
CA HIS A 9 10.67 -9.88 11.41
C HIS A 9 10.81 -8.43 10.90
N THR A 10 11.54 -7.66 11.71
CA THR A 10 11.61 -6.20 11.84
C THR A 10 12.28 -5.42 10.69
N PHE A 11 11.84 -4.16 10.51
CA PHE A 11 12.73 -3.01 10.30
C PHE A 11 12.49 -1.96 11.40
N PRO A 12 13.53 -1.29 11.92
CA PRO A 12 13.35 -0.22 12.91
C PRO A 12 12.80 1.05 12.22
N ASN A 13 11.73 1.58 12.81
CA ASN A 13 10.96 2.77 12.43
C ASN A 13 9.96 2.55 11.29
N SER A 14 8.75 3.07 11.48
CA SER A 14 7.66 3.10 10.50
C SER A 14 8.12 3.82 9.24
N LYS A 15 8.56 3.05 8.24
CA LYS A 15 8.94 3.58 6.93
C LYS A 15 7.93 3.05 5.93
N TYR A 16 7.25 3.97 5.24
CA TYR A 16 6.38 3.55 4.15
C TYR A 16 7.24 3.15 2.98
N VAL A 17 7.06 1.93 2.49
CA VAL A 17 7.58 1.52 1.19
C VAL A 17 6.54 1.93 0.16
N VAL A 18 6.92 2.79 -0.75
CA VAL A 18 6.16 3.05 -1.98
C VAL A 18 6.67 2.07 -3.02
N LEU A 19 5.79 1.21 -3.50
CA LEU A 19 6.03 0.45 -4.71
C LEU A 19 5.33 1.18 -5.86
N VAL A 20 6.08 1.43 -6.93
CA VAL A 20 5.53 2.08 -8.12
C VAL A 20 5.60 1.11 -9.29
N ASN A 21 4.51 1.03 -10.04
CA ASN A 21 4.45 0.15 -11.19
C ASN A 21 5.50 0.56 -12.25
N ARG A 22 6.52 -0.28 -12.46
CA ARG A 22 7.63 -0.03 -13.40
C ARG A 22 7.17 0.26 -14.83
N ASN A 23 6.01 -0.24 -15.24
CA ASN A 23 5.48 0.01 -16.59
C ASN A 23 5.17 1.49 -16.87
N LEU A 24 5.02 2.32 -15.83
CA LEU A 24 4.90 3.78 -15.97
C LEU A 24 6.17 4.40 -16.57
N PHE A 25 7.35 3.89 -16.18
CA PHE A 25 8.64 4.48 -16.57
C PHE A 25 9.26 3.80 -17.79
N ALA A 26 8.80 2.61 -18.16
CA ALA A 26 9.28 1.89 -19.35
C ALA A 26 8.62 2.34 -20.67
N GLY A 27 7.79 3.40 -20.66
CA GLY A 27 7.13 3.92 -21.87
C GLY A 27 6.07 2.99 -22.48
N LYS A 28 5.61 1.97 -21.75
CA LYS A 28 4.63 0.98 -22.21
C LYS A 28 3.20 1.25 -21.75
N TRP A 29 2.93 2.43 -21.19
CA TRP A 29 1.59 2.81 -20.74
C TRP A 29 0.70 3.17 -21.94
N LYS A 30 -0.30 2.32 -22.24
CA LYS A 30 -1.39 2.63 -23.18
C LYS A 30 -2.73 2.62 -22.43
N ILE A 31 -3.44 3.74 -22.49
CA ILE A 31 -4.84 3.85 -22.06
C ILE A 31 -5.69 3.27 -23.21
N GLY A 32 -6.54 2.26 -22.95
CA GLY A 32 -7.53 1.78 -23.92
C GLY A 32 -7.42 0.33 -24.44
N GLY A 33 -7.15 -0.65 -23.58
CA GLY A 33 -7.58 -2.04 -23.83
C GLY A 33 -6.60 -2.94 -24.61
N ARG A 34 -5.66 -3.55 -23.88
CA ARG A 34 -5.29 -4.98 -23.95
C ARG A 34 -4.22 -5.28 -22.90
N ALA A 35 -4.41 -6.36 -22.14
CA ALA A 35 -3.57 -6.78 -21.03
C ALA A 35 -2.14 -7.12 -21.45
N PHE A 36 -1.15 -6.91 -20.58
CA PHE A 36 0.16 -7.56 -20.72
C PHE A 36 0.75 -7.96 -19.37
N GLN A 37 1.30 -9.18 -19.37
CA GLN A 37 2.08 -9.81 -18.30
C GLN A 37 3.20 -8.90 -17.79
N SER A 38 3.29 -8.83 -16.47
CA SER A 38 4.29 -8.12 -15.69
C SER A 38 5.64 -8.82 -15.77
N SER A 39 6.72 -8.06 -16.00
CA SER A 39 8.09 -8.50 -15.73
C SER A 39 8.43 -8.17 -14.28
N THR A 40 8.23 -9.18 -13.43
CA THR A 40 8.85 -9.50 -12.14
C THR A 40 9.49 -8.38 -11.31
N VAL A 41 8.85 -8.04 -10.19
CA VAL A 41 9.53 -7.82 -8.91
C VAL A 41 9.14 -8.99 -8.02
N LEU A 42 10.07 -9.93 -7.84
CA LEU A 42 9.94 -11.00 -6.85
C LEU A 42 10.11 -10.37 -5.46
N ILE A 43 9.03 -10.27 -4.69
CA ILE A 43 9.16 -10.14 -3.24
C ILE A 43 9.53 -11.55 -2.73
N SER A 44 10.83 -11.87 -2.75
CA SER A 44 11.33 -13.03 -2.03
C SER A 44 11.56 -12.63 -0.56
N PRO A 45 11.06 -13.39 0.42
CA PRO A 45 11.30 -13.13 1.85
C PRO A 45 12.75 -13.36 2.30
N VAL A 46 13.68 -13.73 1.40
CA VAL A 46 15.04 -14.21 1.75
C VAL A 46 16.17 -13.24 1.39
N GLN A 47 15.89 -12.04 0.85
CA GLN A 47 16.97 -11.06 0.70
C GLN A 47 17.26 -10.36 2.03
N THR A 48 18.28 -10.85 2.72
CA THR A 48 18.95 -10.18 3.84
C THR A 48 19.42 -8.79 3.38
N PHE A 49 18.66 -7.75 3.71
CA PHE A 49 18.95 -6.38 3.29
C PHE A 49 20.18 -5.84 4.04
N THR A 50 21.35 -5.82 3.39
CA THR A 50 22.56 -5.27 4.01
C THR A 50 22.52 -3.74 4.11
N ASN A 51 22.90 -3.23 5.28
CA ASN A 51 22.85 -1.84 5.75
C ASN A 51 23.50 -0.74 4.87
N ARG A 52 24.15 -1.03 3.74
CA ARG A 52 24.95 -0.04 2.99
C ARG A 52 24.20 0.80 1.94
N PHE A 53 23.00 0.41 1.52
CA PHE A 53 22.17 1.23 0.60
C PHE A 53 21.22 2.21 1.31
N PHE A 54 21.19 2.18 2.65
CA PHE A 54 20.16 2.81 3.48
C PHE A 54 20.29 4.32 3.70
N THR A 55 21.47 4.92 3.49
CA THR A 55 21.73 6.29 3.95
C THR A 55 21.54 7.38 2.89
N GLN A 56 21.50 7.04 1.59
CA GLN A 56 21.40 8.06 0.54
C GLN A 56 20.00 8.23 -0.06
N ALA A 57 19.17 7.17 -0.12
CA ALA A 57 17.84 7.25 -0.73
C ALA A 57 16.72 7.71 0.23
N GLY A 58 16.85 7.43 1.54
CA GLY A 58 15.75 7.58 2.50
C GLY A 58 15.45 9.00 3.00
N ALA A 59 16.36 9.97 2.84
CA ALA A 59 16.23 11.28 3.46
C ALA A 59 15.47 12.34 2.61
N PHE A 60 15.14 12.05 1.35
CA PHE A 60 14.93 13.13 0.36
C PHE A 60 13.47 13.45 0.01
N VAL A 61 12.53 12.50 0.13
CA VAL A 61 11.12 12.76 -0.27
C VAL A 61 10.44 13.81 0.62
N SER A 62 10.84 13.91 1.89
CA SER A 62 10.29 14.91 2.82
C SER A 62 10.43 16.36 2.35
N LYS A 63 11.59 16.70 1.78
CA LYS A 63 11.86 18.08 1.34
C LYS A 63 11.13 18.38 0.04
N LEU A 64 10.86 17.34 -0.76
CA LEU A 64 10.11 17.42 -2.00
C LEU A 64 8.63 17.74 -1.74
N LEU A 65 8.00 17.12 -0.74
CA LEU A 65 6.61 17.44 -0.37
C LEU A 65 6.43 18.90 0.05
N ARG A 66 7.40 19.49 0.77
CA ARG A 66 7.41 20.92 1.11
C ARG A 66 7.67 21.82 -0.10
N LEU A 67 8.57 21.44 -1.00
CA LEU A 67 8.87 22.20 -2.22
C LEU A 67 7.73 22.20 -3.24
N VAL A 68 6.92 21.13 -3.30
CA VAL A 68 5.70 21.07 -4.12
C VAL A 68 4.61 22.01 -3.57
N ALA A 69 4.61 22.30 -2.27
CA ALA A 69 3.67 23.23 -1.64
C ALA A 69 4.08 24.71 -1.79
N GLU A 70 5.37 25.00 -1.94
CA GLU A 70 5.92 26.36 -2.05
C GLU A 70 6.33 26.68 -3.49
N LYS A 71 5.36 26.92 -4.37
CA LYS A 71 5.62 27.69 -5.60
C LYS A 71 5.48 29.18 -5.29
N GLU A 72 6.39 29.96 -5.86
CA GLU A 72 6.45 31.43 -5.88
C GLU A 72 7.25 32.12 -4.77
N LYS A 73 8.55 32.34 -5.04
CA LYS A 73 9.32 33.56 -4.75
C LYS A 73 10.70 33.47 -5.41
N GLU A 74 10.95 34.29 -6.44
CA GLU A 74 12.14 34.23 -7.30
C GLU A 74 13.34 35.01 -6.73
N GLY A 75 14.53 34.42 -6.85
CA GLY A 75 15.85 34.96 -6.45
C GLY A 75 16.98 33.92 -6.64
N ARG A 76 18.25 34.24 -6.32
CA ARG A 76 19.38 33.27 -6.35
C ARG A 76 19.10 32.01 -5.52
N GLU A 77 18.35 32.16 -4.42
CA GLU A 77 17.78 31.09 -3.61
C GLU A 77 16.86 30.17 -4.45
N GLY A 78 16.04 30.76 -5.31
CA GLY A 78 15.11 30.08 -6.21
C GLY A 78 15.79 29.20 -7.26
N ARG A 79 16.95 29.62 -7.81
CA ARG A 79 17.72 28.78 -8.75
C ARG A 79 18.32 27.55 -8.05
N LYS A 80 18.88 27.71 -6.84
CA LYS A 80 19.36 26.57 -6.04
C LYS A 80 18.22 25.62 -5.65
N ARG A 81 17.07 26.15 -5.25
CA ARG A 81 15.86 25.37 -4.96
C ARG A 81 15.38 24.59 -6.18
N ARG A 82 15.36 25.21 -7.37
CA ARG A 82 14.96 24.56 -8.63
C ARG A 82 15.91 23.42 -9.02
N ASN A 83 17.22 23.64 -8.91
CA ASN A 83 18.20 22.58 -9.17
C ASN A 83 18.06 21.41 -8.20
N PHE A 84 17.86 21.70 -6.91
CA PHE A 84 17.63 20.66 -5.90
C PHE A 84 16.33 19.89 -6.16
N PHE A 85 15.27 20.60 -6.55
CA PHE A 85 13.99 20.00 -6.92
C PHE A 85 14.12 19.06 -8.12
N ASN A 86 14.74 19.51 -9.21
CA ASN A 86 14.95 18.69 -10.40
C ASN A 86 15.82 17.47 -10.11
N LEU A 87 16.90 17.64 -9.32
CA LEU A 87 17.76 16.53 -8.91
C LEU A 87 16.97 15.49 -8.08
N SER A 88 16.07 15.96 -7.20
CA SER A 88 15.21 15.08 -6.40
C SER A 88 14.25 14.27 -7.26
N LEU A 89 13.68 14.87 -8.31
CA LEU A 89 12.84 14.15 -9.27
C LEU A 89 13.63 13.06 -10.01
N CYS A 90 14.87 13.35 -10.43
CA CYS A 90 15.74 12.33 -11.04
C CYS A 90 15.97 11.13 -10.11
N PHE A 91 16.14 11.35 -8.80
CA PHE A 91 16.27 10.24 -7.85
C PHE A 91 15.00 9.40 -7.72
N VAL A 92 13.82 10.00 -7.83
CA VAL A 92 12.55 9.25 -7.85
C VAL A 92 12.48 8.36 -9.09
N VAL A 93 12.81 8.92 -10.28
CA VAL A 93 12.88 8.12 -11.52
C VAL A 93 13.87 6.98 -11.38
N GLN A 94 15.08 7.27 -10.88
CA GLN A 94 16.13 6.27 -10.72
C GLN A 94 15.70 5.15 -9.76
N ALA A 95 15.08 5.48 -8.62
CA ALA A 95 14.59 4.47 -7.67
C ALA A 95 13.49 3.58 -8.28
N CYS A 96 12.58 4.17 -9.06
CA CYS A 96 11.55 3.42 -9.79
C CYS A 96 12.16 2.47 -10.84
N LEU A 97 13.17 2.93 -11.59
CA LEU A 97 13.84 2.12 -12.62
C LEU A 97 14.71 1.02 -12.00
N ASP A 98 15.53 1.34 -10.99
CA ASP A 98 16.53 0.42 -10.45
C ASP A 98 15.95 -0.60 -9.48
N SER A 99 15.13 -0.13 -8.53
CA SER A 99 14.60 -0.95 -7.43
C SER A 99 13.12 -1.25 -7.58
N GLY A 100 12.35 -0.36 -8.22
CA GLY A 100 10.89 -0.46 -8.31
C GLY A 100 10.16 -0.02 -7.03
N PHE A 101 10.90 0.43 -6.02
CA PHE A 101 10.36 0.93 -4.76
C PHE A 101 11.26 2.01 -4.14
N PHE A 102 10.69 2.84 -3.27
CA PHE A 102 11.42 3.80 -2.45
C PHE A 102 10.69 4.08 -1.15
N TYR A 103 11.40 4.57 -0.14
CA TYR A 103 10.78 4.96 1.12
C TYR A 103 10.25 6.39 1.09
N VAL A 104 9.08 6.61 1.70
CA VAL A 104 8.55 7.96 1.95
C VAL A 104 8.55 8.22 3.45
N ILE A 105 9.18 9.33 3.81
CA ILE A 105 9.25 9.85 5.18
C ILE A 105 8.59 11.24 5.23
N ASN A 106 8.15 11.65 6.42
CA ASN A 106 7.47 12.93 6.65
C ASN A 106 6.25 13.13 5.72
N HIS A 107 5.49 12.05 5.51
CA HIS A 107 4.25 12.01 4.72
C HIS A 107 3.08 12.70 5.42
N GLY A 108 3.21 13.03 6.72
CA GLY A 108 2.20 13.81 7.48
C GLY A 108 1.31 12.98 8.40
N ILE A 109 1.35 11.65 8.31
CA ILE A 109 0.66 10.74 9.24
C ILE A 109 1.53 10.61 10.49
N SER A 110 0.96 10.89 11.67
CA SER A 110 1.72 10.85 12.92
C SER A 110 2.07 9.42 13.33
N GLN A 111 3.20 9.26 14.03
CA GLN A 111 3.60 7.94 14.55
C GLN A 111 2.58 7.41 15.56
N GLU A 112 2.04 8.28 16.41
CA GLU A 112 0.99 7.94 17.38
C GLU A 112 -0.26 7.37 16.71
N PHE A 113 -0.73 8.01 15.62
CA PHE A 113 -1.88 7.51 14.89
C PHE A 113 -1.56 6.20 14.15
N MET A 114 -0.35 6.05 13.64
CA MET A 114 0.09 4.76 13.07
C MET A 114 0.12 3.65 14.12
N ASP A 115 0.57 3.94 15.34
CA ASP A 115 0.57 2.99 16.44
C ASP A 115 -0.85 2.55 16.79
N GLU A 116 -1.80 3.48 16.81
CA GLU A 116 -3.23 3.20 17.00
C GLU A 116 -3.78 2.31 15.87
N VAL A 117 -3.50 2.62 14.61
CA VAL A 117 -3.92 1.85 13.44
C VAL A 117 -3.41 0.40 13.52
N PHE A 118 -2.13 0.20 13.85
CA PHE A 118 -1.58 -1.14 14.04
C PHE A 118 -2.19 -1.85 15.25
N ALA A 119 -2.45 -1.14 16.35
CA ALA A 119 -3.10 -1.71 17.52
C ALA A 119 -4.53 -2.19 17.21
N GLN A 120 -5.33 -1.37 16.52
CA GLN A 120 -6.69 -1.73 16.11
C GLN A 120 -6.71 -2.89 15.11
N SER A 121 -5.81 -2.89 14.13
CA SER A 121 -5.64 -4.02 13.21
C SER A 121 -5.32 -5.31 13.97
N LYS A 122 -4.37 -5.25 14.93
CA LYS A 122 -4.02 -6.41 15.77
C LYS A 122 -5.22 -6.89 16.60
N ARG A 123 -5.99 -5.99 17.21
CA ARG A 123 -7.19 -6.34 17.99
C ARG A 123 -8.20 -7.14 17.18
N PHE A 124 -8.45 -6.75 15.93
CA PHE A 124 -9.29 -7.54 15.03
C PHE A 124 -8.73 -8.95 14.80
N PHE A 125 -7.45 -9.08 14.44
CA PHE A 125 -6.87 -10.40 14.13
C PHE A 125 -6.72 -11.31 15.36
N THR A 126 -6.69 -10.76 16.57
CA THR A 126 -6.73 -11.54 17.82
C THR A 126 -8.11 -12.11 18.19
N LEU A 127 -9.17 -11.71 17.49
CA LEU A 127 -10.50 -12.29 17.72
C LEU A 127 -10.54 -13.78 17.36
N PRO A 128 -11.43 -14.57 18.01
CA PRO A 128 -11.70 -15.95 17.59
C PRO A 128 -12.07 -16.02 16.11
N LEU A 129 -11.65 -17.10 15.42
CA LEU A 129 -11.95 -17.29 13.99
C LEU A 129 -13.46 -17.18 13.71
N SER A 130 -14.31 -17.75 14.56
CA SER A 130 -15.77 -17.66 14.44
C SER A 130 -16.29 -16.22 14.41
N GLU A 131 -15.63 -15.29 15.08
CA GLU A 131 -15.98 -13.87 15.09
C GLU A 131 -15.46 -13.16 13.85
N LYS A 132 -14.24 -13.49 13.40
CA LYS A 132 -13.67 -12.93 12.16
C LYS A 132 -14.48 -13.35 10.93
N MET A 133 -14.92 -14.62 10.88
CA MET A 133 -15.72 -15.19 9.78
C MET A 133 -17.10 -14.53 9.59
N LYS A 134 -17.65 -13.83 10.60
CA LYS A 134 -18.88 -13.03 10.44
C LYS A 134 -18.72 -11.87 9.45
N HIS A 135 -17.48 -11.54 9.10
CA HIS A 135 -17.13 -10.40 8.26
C HIS A 135 -16.51 -10.87 6.94
N LEU A 136 -16.79 -12.11 6.49
CA LEU A 136 -16.18 -12.72 5.32
C LEU A 136 -16.23 -11.81 4.08
N ARG A 137 -15.14 -11.82 3.31
CA ARG A 137 -14.98 -11.01 2.10
C ARG A 137 -16.13 -11.27 1.12
N ASN A 138 -16.84 -10.21 0.74
CA ASN A 138 -17.91 -10.27 -0.26
C ASN A 138 -17.37 -10.17 -1.71
N GLU A 139 -18.27 -10.30 -2.69
CA GLU A 139 -17.98 -10.21 -4.12
C GLU A 139 -17.42 -8.85 -4.58
N LYS A 140 -17.61 -7.80 -3.78
CA LYS A 140 -17.07 -6.45 -4.01
C LYS A 140 -15.68 -6.26 -3.37
N HIS A 141 -15.08 -7.34 -2.88
CA HIS A 141 -13.81 -7.37 -2.15
C HIS A 141 -13.82 -6.46 -0.92
N ARG A 142 -14.85 -6.60 -0.07
CA ARG A 142 -14.95 -5.95 1.24
C ARG A 142 -15.03 -7.02 2.33
N GLY A 143 -14.23 -6.89 3.39
CA GLY A 143 -14.26 -7.81 4.53
C GLY A 143 -13.04 -8.72 4.67
N TYR A 144 -13.15 -9.67 5.58
CA TYR A 144 -12.13 -10.60 6.06
C TYR A 144 -11.81 -11.73 5.07
N THR A 145 -10.53 -12.03 4.89
CA THR A 145 -10.03 -13.20 4.18
C THR A 145 -9.31 -14.14 5.14
N PRO A 146 -9.76 -15.41 5.28
CA PRO A 146 -9.08 -16.39 6.13
C PRO A 146 -7.72 -16.81 5.55
N VAL A 147 -6.92 -17.50 6.37
CA VAL A 147 -5.66 -18.11 5.91
C VAL A 147 -5.93 -19.09 4.78
N LEU A 148 -5.03 -19.15 3.79
CA LEU A 148 -5.12 -19.97 2.57
C LEU A 148 -6.20 -19.55 1.55
N ASP A 149 -6.97 -18.48 1.80
CA ASP A 149 -8.02 -18.01 0.88
C ASP A 149 -7.46 -17.46 -0.44
N GLU A 150 -6.23 -16.93 -0.41
CA GLU A 150 -5.58 -16.34 -1.57
C GLU A 150 -4.40 -17.19 -2.03
N VAL A 151 -4.20 -17.31 -3.34
CA VAL A 151 -3.07 -18.01 -3.94
C VAL A 151 -2.37 -17.05 -4.90
N LEU A 152 -1.36 -16.33 -4.42
CA LEU A 152 -0.67 -15.31 -5.22
C LEU A 152 0.36 -15.90 -6.19
N ASP A 153 0.92 -17.05 -5.83
CA ASP A 153 1.90 -17.79 -6.64
C ASP A 153 1.45 -19.25 -6.78
N PRO A 154 0.52 -19.54 -7.70
CA PRO A 154 -0.03 -20.90 -7.86
C PRO A 154 1.00 -21.91 -8.35
N GLU A 155 2.14 -21.46 -8.91
CA GLU A 155 3.21 -22.33 -9.36
C GLU A 155 4.04 -22.85 -8.18
N ASN A 156 4.35 -21.99 -7.21
CA ASN A 156 5.22 -22.35 -6.07
C ASN A 156 4.46 -22.58 -4.76
N GLN A 157 3.18 -22.20 -4.68
CA GLN A 157 2.38 -22.23 -3.46
C GLN A 157 0.93 -22.64 -3.71
N VAL A 158 0.73 -23.93 -4.02
CA VAL A 158 -0.59 -24.49 -4.39
C VAL A 158 -1.60 -24.45 -3.24
N ASN A 159 -1.14 -24.54 -1.99
CA ASN A 159 -2.02 -24.66 -0.82
C ASN A 159 -2.56 -23.32 -0.30
N GLY A 160 -2.24 -22.21 -0.98
CA GLY A 160 -2.65 -20.87 -0.56
C GLY A 160 -1.65 -20.19 0.38
N ASP A 161 -1.79 -18.87 0.45
CA ASP A 161 -0.95 -17.94 1.19
C ASP A 161 -1.19 -18.06 2.69
N TYR A 162 -0.10 -18.15 3.46
CA TYR A 162 -0.14 -18.22 4.93
C TYR A 162 -0.28 -16.83 5.55
N LYS A 163 -1.38 -16.16 5.20
CA LYS A 163 -1.80 -14.88 5.76
C LYS A 163 -3.31 -14.82 5.84
N GLU A 164 -3.81 -14.17 6.87
CA GLU A 164 -5.17 -13.67 6.87
C GLU A 164 -5.17 -12.17 6.57
N GLY A 165 -6.33 -11.62 6.23
CA GLY A 165 -6.42 -10.21 5.90
C GLY A 165 -7.81 -9.63 5.99
N TYR A 166 -7.89 -8.32 5.76
CA TYR A 166 -9.14 -7.57 5.71
C TYR A 166 -9.08 -6.54 4.60
N TYR A 167 -10.10 -6.50 3.76
CA TYR A 167 -10.26 -5.52 2.69
C TYR A 167 -11.20 -4.41 3.11
N ILE A 168 -10.73 -3.18 2.96
CA ILE A 168 -11.50 -1.95 3.11
C ILE A 168 -11.29 -1.13 1.84
N GLY A 169 -12.33 -0.57 1.24
CA GLY A 169 -12.15 0.41 0.17
C GLY A 169 -12.93 1.68 0.42
N VAL A 170 -13.04 2.50 -0.62
CA VAL A 170 -13.85 3.74 -0.56
C VAL A 170 -15.28 3.37 -0.21
N GLU A 171 -15.80 3.95 0.88
CA GLU A 171 -17.18 3.72 1.33
C GLU A 171 -18.14 4.28 0.27
N VAL A 172 -19.04 3.42 -0.20
CA VAL A 172 -20.15 3.80 -1.09
C VAL A 172 -21.44 3.26 -0.48
N PRO A 173 -22.43 4.11 -0.17
CA PRO A 173 -23.70 3.65 0.37
C PRO A 173 -24.40 2.65 -0.56
N GLU A 174 -25.14 1.69 0.01
CA GLU A 174 -25.83 0.64 -0.77
C GLU A 174 -26.73 1.22 -1.87
N HIS A 175 -27.41 2.32 -1.57
CA HIS A 175 -28.37 2.98 -2.49
C HIS A 175 -27.73 4.03 -3.42
N ASP A 176 -26.41 4.21 -3.40
CA ASP A 176 -25.73 5.06 -4.38
C ASP A 176 -25.65 4.31 -5.73
N PRO A 177 -26.02 4.89 -6.88
CA PRO A 177 -25.92 4.23 -8.18
C PRO A 177 -24.52 3.68 -8.52
N LYS A 178 -23.45 4.18 -7.89
CA LYS A 178 -22.10 3.65 -8.02
C LYS A 178 -21.95 2.26 -7.40
N SER A 179 -22.78 1.87 -6.43
CA SER A 179 -22.73 0.57 -5.77
C SER A 179 -22.99 -0.60 -6.72
N GLU A 180 -23.62 -0.36 -7.87
CA GLU A 180 -23.82 -1.34 -8.95
C GLU A 180 -22.52 -1.69 -9.69
N LYS A 181 -21.45 -0.90 -9.51
CA LYS A 181 -20.17 -1.13 -10.17
C LYS A 181 -19.31 -2.11 -9.36
N PRO A 182 -18.50 -2.96 -10.02
CA PRO A 182 -17.51 -3.79 -9.35
C PRO A 182 -16.59 -2.94 -8.44
N PHE A 183 -16.25 -3.47 -7.26
CA PHE A 183 -15.41 -2.81 -6.24
C PHE A 183 -15.99 -1.57 -5.53
N TYR A 184 -17.23 -1.18 -5.84
CA TYR A 184 -17.94 -0.08 -5.17
C TYR A 184 -19.13 -0.62 -4.38
N GLY A 185 -19.20 -0.27 -3.10
CA GLY A 185 -20.27 -0.67 -2.20
C GLY A 185 -19.85 -0.44 -0.74
N PRO A 186 -20.76 -0.71 0.21
CA PRO A 186 -20.46 -0.52 1.61
C PRO A 186 -19.36 -1.48 2.05
N ASN A 187 -18.46 -1.01 2.90
CA ASN A 187 -17.53 -1.91 3.56
C ASN A 187 -18.29 -2.83 4.53
N VAL A 188 -17.77 -4.04 4.70
CA VAL A 188 -18.21 -4.91 5.79
C VAL A 188 -17.52 -4.39 7.04
N TRP A 189 -18.27 -3.87 8.00
CA TRP A 189 -17.73 -3.33 9.25
C TRP A 189 -18.09 -4.24 10.43
N PRO A 190 -17.18 -4.46 11.39
CA PRO A 190 -17.53 -5.16 12.61
C PRO A 190 -18.60 -4.41 13.43
N ALA A 191 -19.68 -5.11 13.79
CA ALA A 191 -20.76 -4.54 14.60
C ALA A 191 -20.39 -4.39 16.10
N ALA A 192 -19.28 -5.00 16.54
CA ALA A 192 -18.91 -5.13 17.93
C ALA A 192 -18.08 -3.94 18.43
N GLU A 193 -18.75 -2.83 18.76
CA GLU A 193 -18.15 -1.65 19.39
C GLU A 193 -17.49 -1.99 20.75
N ASP A 194 -17.95 -3.03 21.44
CA ASP A 194 -17.41 -3.48 22.73
C ASP A 194 -16.01 -4.10 22.61
N ARG A 195 -15.77 -4.91 21.57
CA ARG A 195 -14.50 -5.61 21.34
C ARG A 195 -13.56 -4.86 20.40
N LEU A 196 -14.11 -4.06 19.51
CA LEU A 196 -13.37 -3.24 18.53
C LEU A 196 -13.80 -1.77 18.60
N PRO A 197 -13.71 -1.11 19.78
CA PRO A 197 -14.05 0.29 19.89
C PRO A 197 -13.16 1.11 18.96
N GLU A 198 -13.78 2.07 18.27
CA GLU A 198 -13.15 3.01 17.35
C GLU A 198 -12.52 2.39 16.09
N TRP A 199 -12.61 1.07 15.89
CA TRP A 199 -11.92 0.39 14.81
C TRP A 199 -12.31 0.91 13.43
N ARG A 200 -13.61 1.09 13.18
CA ARG A 200 -14.11 1.66 11.92
C ARG A 200 -13.54 3.06 11.71
N GLN A 201 -13.67 3.93 12.70
CA GLN A 201 -13.24 5.32 12.64
C GLN A 201 -11.73 5.43 12.38
N THR A 202 -10.91 4.64 13.08
CA THR A 202 -9.45 4.57 12.88
C THR A 202 -9.11 4.12 11.45
N MET A 203 -9.77 3.08 10.94
CA MET A 203 -9.48 2.54 9.60
C MET A 203 -9.97 3.45 8.46
N GLU A 204 -11.14 4.09 8.60
CA GLU A 204 -11.64 5.08 7.65
C GLU A 204 -10.71 6.31 7.59
N LYS A 205 -10.30 6.83 8.75
CA LYS A 205 -9.35 7.94 8.83
C LYS A 205 -8.00 7.57 8.20
N PHE A 206 -7.47 6.38 8.50
CA PHE A 206 -6.21 5.94 7.93
C PHE A 206 -6.31 5.75 6.40
N HIS A 207 -7.39 5.15 5.91
CA HIS A 207 -7.63 5.02 4.47
C HIS A 207 -7.57 6.38 3.77
N GLN A 208 -8.26 7.38 4.31
CA GLN A 208 -8.28 8.73 3.76
C GLN A 208 -6.91 9.42 3.81
N GLU A 209 -6.22 9.38 4.95
CA GLU A 209 -4.89 10.00 5.08
C GLU A 209 -3.86 9.34 4.16
N ALA A 210 -3.85 8.01 4.08
CA ALA A 210 -2.94 7.27 3.21
C ALA A 210 -3.27 7.48 1.72
N LEU A 211 -4.54 7.67 1.36
CA LEU A 211 -4.92 8.05 -0.01
C LEU A 211 -4.36 9.42 -0.40
N GLU A 212 -4.40 10.40 0.51
CA GLU A 212 -3.81 11.72 0.25
C GLU A 212 -2.28 11.66 0.10
N VAL A 213 -1.61 10.82 0.89
CA VAL A 213 -0.19 10.53 0.68
C VAL A 213 0.06 9.93 -0.70
N ALA A 214 -0.78 8.96 -1.13
CA ALA A 214 -0.63 8.33 -2.44
C ALA A 214 -0.81 9.33 -3.59
N LYS A 215 -1.80 10.24 -3.50
CA LYS A 215 -1.98 11.34 -4.46
C LYS A 215 -0.80 12.30 -4.48
N ALA A 216 -0.25 12.66 -3.31
CA ALA A 216 0.94 13.51 -3.25
C ALA A 216 2.15 12.87 -3.93
N VAL A 217 2.36 11.57 -3.71
CA VAL A 217 3.40 10.78 -4.39
C VAL A 217 3.15 10.69 -5.89
N ALA A 218 1.90 10.50 -6.32
CA ALA A 218 1.54 10.48 -7.74
C ALA A 218 1.88 11.81 -8.45
N ARG A 219 1.59 12.95 -7.81
CA ARG A 219 1.95 14.28 -8.33
C ARG A 219 3.46 14.47 -8.45
N ILE A 220 4.24 13.94 -7.49
CA ILE A 220 5.71 13.91 -7.58
C ILE A 220 6.15 13.06 -8.78
N ILE A 221 5.56 11.89 -8.97
CA ILE A 221 5.85 11.01 -10.11
C ILE A 221 5.50 11.68 -11.43
N ALA A 222 4.36 12.39 -11.50
CA ALA A 222 3.97 13.14 -12.70
C ALA A 222 5.04 14.17 -13.08
N LEU A 223 5.49 14.96 -12.12
CA LEU A 223 6.57 15.93 -12.34
C LEU A 223 7.89 15.25 -12.72
N ALA A 224 8.20 14.09 -12.13
CA ALA A 224 9.39 13.31 -12.46
C ALA A 224 9.37 12.73 -13.89
N LEU A 225 8.16 12.53 -14.44
CA LEU A 225 7.90 12.10 -15.81
C LEU A 225 7.75 13.28 -16.80
N ASP A 226 8.02 14.51 -16.37
CA ASP A 226 7.81 15.74 -17.14
C ASP A 226 6.34 15.94 -17.61
N LEU A 227 5.40 15.49 -16.78
CA LEU A 227 3.96 15.69 -16.96
C LEU A 227 3.45 16.87 -16.09
N GLU A 228 2.22 17.32 -16.38
CA GLU A 228 1.51 18.25 -15.51
C GLU A 228 1.37 17.67 -14.08
N ARG A 229 1.51 18.52 -13.06
CA ARG A 229 1.50 18.09 -11.64
C ARG A 229 0.28 17.23 -11.30
N ASP A 230 -0.87 17.63 -11.81
CA ASP A 230 -2.20 17.06 -11.58
C ASP A 230 -2.62 16.05 -12.66
N PHE A 231 -1.67 15.58 -13.49
CA PHE A 231 -1.95 14.63 -14.57
C PHE A 231 -2.74 13.39 -14.09
N PHE A 232 -2.40 12.85 -12.92
CA PHE A 232 -3.07 11.68 -12.33
C PHE A 232 -4.33 12.03 -11.51
N ASP A 233 -4.63 13.30 -11.25
CA ASP A 233 -5.79 13.71 -10.44
C ASP A 233 -7.11 13.65 -11.23
N LYS A 234 -7.04 13.27 -12.51
CA LYS A 234 -8.21 13.11 -13.39
C LYS A 234 -9.19 12.05 -12.85
N PRO A 235 -10.51 12.22 -13.08
CA PRO A 235 -11.54 11.29 -12.62
C PRO A 235 -11.28 9.82 -12.96
N GLU A 236 -10.70 9.53 -14.12
CA GLU A 236 -10.41 8.17 -14.61
C GLU A 236 -9.18 7.53 -13.95
N MET A 237 -8.45 8.29 -13.13
CA MET A 237 -7.22 7.88 -12.45
C MET A 237 -7.38 8.01 -10.91
N LEU A 238 -6.78 9.04 -10.29
CA LEU A 238 -6.84 9.27 -8.85
C LEU A 238 -7.89 10.28 -8.41
N GLY A 239 -8.65 10.86 -9.35
CA GLY A 239 -9.80 11.72 -9.04
C GLY A 239 -10.95 10.93 -8.43
N ASN A 240 -11.28 9.75 -8.97
CA ASN A 240 -12.25 8.80 -8.41
C ASN A 240 -11.63 7.40 -8.24
N PRO A 241 -10.63 7.25 -7.35
CA PRO A 241 -9.78 6.06 -7.33
C PRO A 241 -10.53 4.85 -6.78
N ILE A 242 -10.22 3.68 -7.34
CA ILE A 242 -10.45 2.40 -6.65
C ILE A 242 -9.32 2.22 -5.63
N ALA A 243 -9.45 2.87 -4.48
CA ALA A 243 -8.49 2.80 -3.38
C ALA A 243 -8.86 1.69 -2.40
N THR A 244 -8.03 0.65 -2.32
CA THR A 244 -8.20 -0.48 -1.41
C THR A 244 -7.12 -0.47 -0.34
N LEU A 245 -7.53 -0.50 0.91
CA LEU A 245 -6.74 -0.79 2.10
C LEU A 245 -6.82 -2.29 2.42
N ARG A 246 -5.65 -2.89 2.62
CA ARG A 246 -5.45 -4.28 3.01
C ARG A 246 -4.77 -4.32 4.37
N LEU A 247 -5.47 -4.83 5.37
CA LEU A 247 -4.86 -5.23 6.63
C LEU A 247 -4.38 -6.66 6.46
N LEU A 248 -3.11 -6.94 6.74
CA LEU A 248 -2.50 -8.27 6.59
C LEU A 248 -1.85 -8.70 7.90
N HIS A 249 -2.12 -9.94 8.28
CA HIS A 249 -1.58 -10.56 9.48
C HIS A 249 -0.97 -11.93 9.12
N TYR A 250 0.33 -12.05 9.36
CA TYR A 250 1.16 -13.19 8.95
C TYR A 250 1.49 -14.15 10.09
N GLU A 251 0.85 -14.00 11.26
CA GLU A 251 1.07 -14.94 12.36
C GLU A 251 0.31 -16.24 12.10
N GLY A 252 1.04 -17.28 11.70
CA GLY A 252 0.57 -18.65 11.79
C GLY A 252 0.50 -19.10 13.26
N GLY A 253 -0.49 -19.92 13.58
CA GLY A 253 -0.53 -20.65 14.86
C GLY A 253 -1.91 -20.87 15.46
N ASN A 254 -2.87 -19.96 15.24
CA ASN A 254 -4.15 -20.07 15.97
C ASN A 254 -5.31 -20.62 15.13
N GLN A 255 -5.19 -20.62 13.80
CA GLN A 255 -6.25 -21.10 12.90
C GLN A 255 -5.96 -22.47 12.29
N ILE A 256 -4.68 -22.80 12.10
CA ILE A 256 -4.23 -24.09 11.57
C ILE A 256 -3.13 -24.58 12.51
N GLU A 257 -3.45 -25.62 13.28
CA GLU A 257 -2.57 -26.18 14.30
C GLU A 257 -1.26 -26.66 13.66
N GLY A 258 -0.13 -26.17 14.18
CA GLY A 258 1.20 -26.60 13.75
C GLY A 258 1.72 -26.05 12.41
N GLN A 259 0.99 -25.15 11.73
CA GLN A 259 1.44 -24.57 10.46
C GLN A 259 1.65 -23.05 10.56
N ILE A 260 2.90 -22.65 10.36
CA ILE A 260 3.37 -21.26 10.22
C ILE A 260 4.02 -21.11 8.85
N SER A 261 4.10 -19.87 8.34
CA SER A 261 4.95 -19.62 7.17
C SER A 261 6.37 -20.09 7.49
N ASP A 262 6.89 -20.95 6.61
CA ASP A 262 8.23 -21.51 6.65
C ASP A 262 8.78 -21.53 5.22
N PRO A 263 9.47 -20.44 4.80
CA PRO A 263 10.06 -20.36 3.47
C PRO A 263 11.06 -21.48 3.17
N LEU A 264 11.70 -22.07 4.20
CA LEU A 264 12.62 -23.20 4.01
C LEU A 264 11.89 -24.48 3.58
N LYS A 265 10.59 -24.57 3.88
CA LYS A 265 9.71 -25.66 3.44
C LYS A 265 8.83 -25.26 2.24
N GLY A 266 9.08 -24.10 1.63
CA GLY A 266 8.25 -23.57 0.55
C GLY A 266 6.88 -23.05 0.99
N ILE A 267 6.71 -22.75 2.28
CA ILE A 267 5.45 -22.24 2.85
C ILE A 267 5.59 -20.72 3.04
N TYR A 268 5.09 -19.93 2.10
CA TYR A 268 5.26 -18.47 2.18
C TYR A 268 4.03 -17.76 2.78
N GLY A 269 4.26 -16.67 3.50
CA GLY A 269 3.17 -15.84 4.01
C GLY A 269 2.34 -15.24 2.87
N ALA A 270 3.02 -14.83 1.80
CA ALA A 270 2.43 -14.47 0.52
C ALA A 270 3.36 -14.99 -0.58
N GLY A 271 2.80 -15.65 -1.59
CA GLY A 271 3.54 -16.04 -2.78
C GLY A 271 4.11 -14.82 -3.54
N ALA A 272 5.10 -15.06 -4.41
CA ALA A 272 5.67 -14.00 -5.22
C ALA A 272 4.65 -13.44 -6.22
N HIS A 273 4.47 -12.11 -6.23
CA HIS A 273 3.50 -11.45 -7.10
C HIS A 273 3.85 -9.98 -7.34
N SER A 274 3.14 -9.37 -8.29
CA SER A 274 3.11 -7.92 -8.47
C SER A 274 1.71 -7.39 -8.17
N ASP A 275 1.64 -6.30 -7.42
CA ASP A 275 0.39 -5.59 -7.17
C ASP A 275 -0.26 -5.04 -8.43
N TYR A 276 -1.59 -4.99 -8.41
CA TYR A 276 -2.38 -4.28 -9.42
C TYR A 276 -2.43 -2.77 -9.13
N GLY A 277 -2.50 -1.98 -10.19
CA GLY A 277 -2.73 -0.53 -10.13
C GLY A 277 -1.48 0.33 -10.31
N LEU A 278 -1.58 1.59 -9.84
CA LEU A 278 -0.59 2.65 -10.06
C LEU A 278 0.51 2.68 -8.99
N ILE A 279 0.10 2.84 -7.73
CA ILE A 279 0.97 3.01 -6.56
C ILE A 279 0.50 2.09 -5.45
N THR A 280 1.44 1.44 -4.77
CA THR A 280 1.22 0.81 -3.48
C THR A 280 1.93 1.56 -2.37
N LEU A 281 1.21 1.92 -1.30
CA LEU A 281 1.81 2.34 -0.03
C LEU A 281 1.76 1.16 0.95
N LEU A 282 2.91 0.72 1.43
CA LEU A 282 3.02 -0.33 2.43
C LEU A 282 3.58 0.25 3.73
N ALA A 283 2.80 0.14 4.81
CA ALA A 283 3.25 0.34 6.17
C ALA A 283 3.51 -1.02 6.82
N ASN A 284 4.68 -1.18 7.45
CA ASN A 284 5.05 -2.38 8.18
C ASN A 284 5.41 -2.07 9.64
N ARG A 285 5.18 -3.05 10.51
CA ARG A 285 5.63 -3.06 11.91
C ARG A 285 5.99 -4.46 12.35
#